data_AF-A0A4P5SWB3-F1
#
_entry.id   AF-A0A4P5SWB3-F1
#
_cell.length_a   1.000
_cell.length_b   1.000
_cell.length_c   1.000
_cell.angle_alpha   90.00
_cell.angle_beta   90.00
_cell.angle_gamma   90.00
#
_symmetry.space_group_name_H-M   'P 1'
#
loop_
_entity.id
_entity.type
_entity.pdbx_description
1 polymer ?
#
loop_
_entity_poly.entity_id
_entity_poly.type
_entity_poly.pdbx_seq_one_letter_code
_entity_poly.pdbx_strand_id
1 'polypeptide(L)'
;MRRHLFLSLIMIAVIPFSVSNAATLTISCQEAEQYSQNEVNSIYNSVSDIDGESEANRLWNEYHKLKRRCARQPTASATVNVSAEIADLANTYR
;
A
#
# COMPACT_ATOMS: atom_id res chain seq x y z
N MET A 1 -34.63 -4.87 -53.36
CA MET A 1 -34.40 -4.18 -52.07
C MET A 1 -33.37 -4.99 -51.28
N ARG A 2 -32.09 -4.59 -51.32
CA ARG A 2 -30.96 -5.35 -50.73
C ARG A 2 -30.55 -4.64 -49.44
N ARG A 3 -30.80 -5.26 -48.28
CA ARG A 3 -30.41 -4.74 -46.95
C ARG A 3 -28.92 -4.97 -46.75
N HIS A 4 -28.13 -3.90 -46.73
CA HIS A 4 -26.74 -3.95 -46.26
C HIS A 4 -26.75 -3.82 -44.72
N LEU A 5 -26.51 -4.94 -44.02
CA LEU A 5 -26.15 -4.94 -42.61
C LEU A 5 -24.68 -4.55 -42.52
N PHE A 6 -24.42 -3.26 -42.27
CA PHE A 6 -23.09 -2.80 -41.87
C PHE A 6 -22.87 -3.20 -40.42
N LEU A 7 -22.13 -4.29 -40.24
CA LEU A 7 -21.64 -4.75 -38.94
C LEU A 7 -20.47 -3.84 -38.55
N SER A 8 -20.77 -2.71 -37.92
CA SER A 8 -19.73 -1.81 -37.41
C SER A 8 -19.10 -2.42 -36.16
N LEU A 9 -17.88 -2.92 -36.36
CA LEU A 9 -16.93 -3.38 -35.37
C LEU A 9 -16.74 -2.31 -34.27
N ILE A 10 -17.24 -2.56 -33.06
CA ILE A 10 -16.95 -1.74 -31.89
C ILE A 10 -15.53 -2.10 -31.43
N MET A 11 -14.55 -1.23 -31.70
CA MET A 11 -13.27 -1.29 -30.99
C MET A 11 -13.54 -0.91 -29.54
N ILE A 12 -13.59 -1.91 -28.65
CA ILE A 12 -13.51 -1.68 -27.22
C ILE A 12 -12.10 -1.15 -26.98
N ALA A 13 -11.98 0.16 -26.78
CA ALA A 13 -10.79 0.75 -26.20
C ALA A 13 -10.63 0.08 -24.83
N VAL A 14 -9.64 -0.82 -24.74
CA VAL A 14 -9.17 -1.34 -23.46
C VAL A 14 -8.59 -0.12 -22.76
N ILE A 15 -9.40 0.51 -21.91
CA ILE A 15 -8.93 1.51 -20.95
C ILE A 15 -7.78 0.82 -20.22
N PRO A 16 -6.56 1.37 -20.25
CA PRO A 16 -5.49 0.82 -19.45
C PRO A 16 -5.98 0.93 -18.01
N PHE A 17 -6.34 -0.21 -17.42
CA PHE A 17 -6.44 -0.32 -15.97
C PHE A 17 -5.10 0.20 -15.47
N SER A 18 -5.11 1.35 -14.78
CA SER A 18 -3.96 1.85 -14.06
C SER A 18 -3.42 0.70 -13.24
N VAL A 19 -2.29 0.14 -13.68
CA VAL A 19 -1.57 -0.87 -12.93
C VAL A 19 -1.27 -0.20 -11.60
N SER A 20 -1.91 -0.66 -10.53
CA SER A 20 -1.54 -0.27 -9.18
C SER A 20 -0.05 -0.53 -9.07
N ASN A 21 0.75 0.54 -9.09
CA ASN A 21 2.20 0.44 -8.98
C ASN A 21 2.47 0.06 -7.53
N ALA A 22 2.43 -1.26 -7.26
CA ALA A 22 2.78 -1.79 -5.96
C ALA A 22 4.26 -1.48 -5.72
N ALA A 23 4.52 -0.62 -4.75
CA ALA A 23 5.84 -0.36 -4.21
C ALA A 23 6.09 -1.30 -3.02
N THR A 24 7.37 -1.51 -2.69
CA THR A 24 7.76 -2.34 -1.55
C THR A 24 8.34 -1.47 -0.45
N LEU A 25 7.76 -1.53 0.75
CA LEU A 25 8.28 -0.88 1.95
C LEU A 25 8.90 -1.93 2.88
N THR A 26 10.17 -1.75 3.23
CA THR A 26 10.85 -2.58 4.23
C THR A 26 11.00 -1.78 5.51
N ILE A 27 10.41 -2.25 6.60
CA ILE A 27 10.47 -1.64 7.93
C ILE A 27 11.40 -2.50 8.79
N SER A 28 12.46 -1.89 9.32
CA SER A 28 13.38 -2.53 10.27
C SER A 28 12.89 -2.44 11.71
N CYS A 29 13.42 -3.28 12.59
CA CYS A 29 13.17 -3.15 14.03
C CYS A 29 13.61 -1.81 14.60
N GLN A 30 14.71 -1.24 14.11
CA GLN A 30 15.17 0.08 14.53
C GLN A 30 14.13 1.17 14.22
N GLU A 31 13.58 1.19 13.00
CA GLU A 31 12.51 2.14 12.63
C GLU A 31 11.24 1.87 13.44
N ALA A 32 10.87 0.60 13.62
CA ALA A 32 9.65 0.25 14.34
C ALA A 32 9.67 0.67 15.82
N GLU A 33 10.84 0.66 16.45
CA GLU A 33 11.02 1.10 17.84
C GLU A 33 11.08 2.62 17.99
N GLN A 34 11.49 3.35 16.95
CA GLN A 34 11.55 4.81 16.97
C GLN A 34 10.18 5.47 16.98
N TYR A 35 9.19 4.87 16.32
CA TYR A 35 7.84 5.46 16.26
C TYR A 35 7.09 5.36 17.59
N SER A 36 6.69 6.53 18.10
CA SER A 36 5.73 6.67 19.18
C SER A 36 4.33 6.21 18.74
N GLN A 37 3.47 5.89 19.71
CA GLN A 37 2.10 5.46 19.40
C GLN A 37 1.30 6.53 18.63
N ASN A 38 1.58 7.82 18.85
CA ASN A 38 0.92 8.92 18.15
C ASN A 38 1.33 8.99 16.69
N GLU A 39 2.60 8.79 16.37
CA GLU A 39 3.11 8.77 15.00
C GLU A 39 2.53 7.58 14.22
N VAL A 40 2.48 6.40 14.87
CA VAL A 40 1.84 5.21 14.28
C VAL A 40 0.36 5.48 13.96
N ASN A 41 -0.37 6.16 14.84
CA ASN A 41 -1.76 6.53 14.61
C ASN A 41 -1.90 7.58 13.48
N SER A 42 -0.97 8.53 13.38
CA SER A 42 -0.96 9.52 12.29
C SER A 42 -0.74 8.84 10.93
N ILE A 43 0.23 7.94 10.83
CA ILE A 43 0.50 7.17 9.62
C ILE A 43 -0.71 6.31 9.26
N TYR A 44 -1.35 5.67 10.25
CA TYR A 44 -2.57 4.90 10.02
C TYR A 44 -3.69 5.75 9.39
N ASN A 45 -3.97 6.92 9.94
CA ASN A 45 -5.00 7.81 9.40
C ASN A 45 -4.66 8.26 7.99
N SER A 46 -3.41 8.66 7.73
CA SER A 46 -2.97 9.05 6.38
C SER A 46 -3.09 7.91 5.37
N VAL A 47 -2.73 6.67 5.75
CA VAL A 47 -2.92 5.50 4.87
C VAL A 47 -4.41 5.24 4.64
N SER A 48 -5.24 5.37 5.68
CA SER A 48 -6.69 5.16 5.59
C SER A 48 -7.33 6.17 4.64
N ASP A 49 -6.83 7.40 4.59
CA ASP A 49 -7.31 8.44 3.67
C ASP A 49 -6.87 8.20 2.21
N ILE A 50 -5.70 7.59 2.00
CA ILE A 50 -5.12 7.33 0.67
C ILE A 50 -5.71 6.06 0.04
N ASP A 51 -5.56 4.92 0.72
CA ASP A 51 -5.87 3.58 0.17
C ASP A 51 -7.04 2.89 0.90
N GLY A 52 -7.62 3.56 1.90
CA GLY A 52 -8.73 3.05 2.67
C GLY A 52 -8.33 2.30 3.94
N GLU A 53 -9.31 2.16 4.83
CA GLU A 53 -9.13 1.59 6.16
C GLU A 53 -8.63 0.14 6.14
N SER A 54 -9.01 -0.64 5.11
CA SER A 54 -8.54 -2.03 4.96
C SER A 54 -7.01 -2.10 4.81
N GLU A 55 -6.44 -1.21 4.01
CA GLU A 55 -4.99 -1.17 3.78
C GLU A 55 -4.26 -0.63 5.01
N ALA A 56 -4.81 0.41 5.65
CA ALA A 56 -4.31 0.93 6.91
C ALA A 56 -4.27 -0.13 8.00
N ASN A 57 -5.35 -0.91 8.15
CA ASN A 57 -5.44 -2.02 9.10
C ASN A 57 -4.43 -3.13 8.78
N ARG A 58 -4.23 -3.45 7.50
CA ARG A 58 -3.23 -4.45 7.09
C ARG A 58 -1.82 -4.01 7.49
N LEU A 59 -1.43 -2.77 7.18
CA LEU A 59 -0.11 -2.23 7.52
C LEU A 59 0.11 -2.08 9.02
N TRP A 60 -0.90 -1.62 9.75
CA TRP A 60 -0.88 -1.52 11.21
C TRP A 60 -0.64 -2.89 11.86
N ASN A 61 -1.33 -3.93 11.37
CA ASN A 61 -1.14 -5.29 11.88
C ASN A 61 0.27 -5.82 11.62
N GLU A 62 0.83 -5.59 10.43
CA GLU A 62 2.21 -5.98 10.13
C GLU A 62 3.23 -5.23 11.00
N TYR A 63 3.03 -3.93 11.22
CA TYR A 63 3.84 -3.13 12.13
C TYR A 63 3.83 -3.69 13.56
N HIS A 64 2.66 -3.99 14.13
CA HIS A 64 2.57 -4.56 15.49
C HIS A 64 3.12 -5.98 15.60
N LYS A 65 3.02 -6.79 14.54
CA LYS A 65 3.70 -8.09 14.48
C LYS A 65 5.21 -7.91 14.49
N LEU A 66 5.74 -6.96 13.71
CA LEU A 66 7.17 -6.65 13.69
C LEU A 66 7.63 -6.16 15.06
N LYS A 67 6.95 -5.19 15.68
CA LYS A 67 7.30 -4.66 17.02
C LYS A 67 7.41 -5.75 18.07
N ARG A 68 6.47 -6.71 18.09
CA ARG A 68 6.55 -7.89 18.97
C ARG A 68 7.70 -8.84 18.63
N ARG A 69 8.03 -8.98 17.34
CA ARG A 69 9.16 -9.81 16.87
C ARG A 69 10.51 -9.20 17.26
N CYS A 70 10.64 -7.87 17.24
CA CYS A 70 11.87 -7.15 17.57
C CYS A 70 12.42 -7.49 18.96
N ALA A 71 11.53 -7.68 19.94
CA ALA A 71 11.91 -8.12 21.29
C ALA A 71 12.66 -9.48 21.31
N ARG A 72 12.49 -10.32 20.29
CA ARG A 72 13.14 -11.64 20.17
C ARG A 72 14.24 -11.67 19.10
N GLN A 73 14.12 -10.81 18.10
CA GLN A 73 15.01 -10.75 16.93
C GLN A 73 15.28 -9.27 16.60
N PRO A 74 16.29 -8.64 17.23
CA PRO A 74 16.55 -7.21 17.08
C PRO A 74 16.90 -6.77 15.65
N THR A 75 17.27 -7.71 14.78
CA THR A 75 17.62 -7.47 13.36
C THR A 75 16.49 -7.81 12.40
N ALA A 76 15.29 -8.17 12.89
CA ALA A 76 14.17 -8.51 12.03
C ALA A 76 13.70 -7.29 11.21
N SER A 77 13.13 -7.59 10.05
CA SER A 77 12.43 -6.62 9.22
C SER A 77 11.13 -7.21 8.71
N ALA A 78 10.20 -6.33 8.33
CA ALA A 78 8.99 -6.69 7.61
C ALA A 78 9.01 -5.99 6.26
N THR A 79 8.74 -6.74 5.20
CA THR A 79 8.61 -6.22 3.84
C THR A 79 7.15 -6.32 3.43
N VAL A 80 6.54 -5.18 3.12
CA VAL A 80 5.13 -5.06 2.77
C VAL A 80 4.98 -4.40 1.40
N ASN A 81 4.11 -4.97 0.56
CA ASN A 81 3.70 -4.31 -0.68
C ASN A 81 2.66 -3.24 -0.34
N VAL A 82 2.78 -2.06 -0.91
CA VAL A 82 1.93 -0.88 -0.68
C VAL A 82 1.72 -0.13 -2.00
N SER A 83 0.81 0.82 -2.07
CA SER A 83 0.78 1.76 -3.19
C SER A 83 2.02 2.65 -3.21
N ALA A 84 2.29 3.27 -4.37
CA ALA A 84 3.34 4.26 -4.51
C ALA A 84 3.12 5.46 -3.56
N GLU A 85 1.87 5.92 -3.39
CA GLU A 85 1.56 7.03 -2.49
C GLU A 85 1.87 6.72 -1.02
N ILE A 86 1.58 5.50 -0.56
CA ILE A 86 1.97 5.05 0.79
C ILE A 86 3.49 4.94 0.92
N ALA A 87 4.19 4.45 -0.09
CA ALA A 87 5.65 4.36 -0.06
C ALA A 87 6.29 5.76 0.04
N ASP A 88 5.77 6.73 -0.71
CA ASP A 88 6.22 8.13 -0.65
C ASP A 88 5.90 8.77 0.70
N LEU A 89 4.71 8.52 1.25
CA LEU A 89 4.34 8.94 2.60
C LEU A 89 5.32 8.38 3.65
N ALA A 90 5.58 7.08 3.61
CA ALA A 90 6.50 6.43 4.55
C ALA A 90 7.92 7.00 4.46
N ASN A 91 8.41 7.30 3.26
CA ASN A 91 9.72 7.94 3.06
C ASN A 91 9.79 9.37 3.61
N THR A 92 8.66 10.07 3.75
CA THR A 92 8.60 11.41 4.33
C THR A 92 8.79 11.41 5.86
N TYR A 93 8.42 10.32 6.54
CA TYR A 93 8.51 10.18 8.01
C TYR A 93 9.75 9.40 8.49
N ARG A 94 10.72 9.17 7.61
CA ARG A 94 11.98 8.46 7.91
C ARG A 94 13.11 9.39 8.29
#